data_AF-A0A951QJF2-F1
#
_entry.id   AF-A0A951QJF2-F1
#
_cell.length_a   1.000
_cell.length_b   1.000
_cell.length_c   1.000
_cell.angle_alpha   90.00
_cell.angle_beta   90.00
_cell.angle_gamma   90.00
#
_symmetry.space_group_name_H-M   'P 1'
#
loop_
_entity.id
_entity.type
_entity.pdbx_description
1 polymer ?
#
loop_
_entity_poly.entity_id
_entity_poly.type
_entity_poly.pdbx_seq_one_letter_code
_entity_poly.pdbx_strand_id
1 'polypeptide(L)' 'MEDELRDEYDLKSLKVRKMGSQRKSFNDTIIKLDSDVAELFPNSESVNEALRFLIRITRENKATF' A
#
# COMPACT_ATOMS: atom_id res chain seq x y z
N MET A 1 -30.16 3.41 -33.31
CA MET A 1 -28.99 4.20 -32.85
C MET A 1 -28.02 3.18 -32.34
N GLU A 2 -26.87 3.01 -33.00
CA GLU A 2 -25.83 2.08 -32.56
C GLU A 2 -25.05 2.77 -31.45
N ASP A 3 -25.35 2.35 -30.22
CA ASP A 3 -24.78 2.89 -28.97
C ASP A 3 -23.48 2.13 -28.63
N GLU A 4 -22.62 1.92 -29.63
CA GLU A 4 -21.35 1.23 -29.44
C GLU A 4 -20.22 2.23 -29.13
N LEU A 5 -19.53 1.99 -28.01
CA LEU A 5 -18.35 2.74 -27.61
C LEU A 5 -17.24 2.51 -28.63
N ARG A 6 -16.53 3.59 -29.01
CA ARG A 6 -15.34 3.48 -29.88
C ARG A 6 -14.23 2.70 -29.18
N ASP A 7 -13.38 2.04 -29.97
CA ASP A 7 -12.31 1.18 -29.49
C ASP A 7 -11.33 1.87 -28.53
N GLU A 8 -11.17 3.19 -28.64
CA GLU A 8 -10.29 3.95 -27.73
C GLU A 8 -10.87 4.08 -26.30
N TYR A 9 -12.16 3.80 -26.11
CA TYR A 9 -12.85 3.85 -24.83
C TYR A 9 -13.11 2.44 -24.26
N ASP A 10 -12.05 1.63 -24.09
CA ASP A 10 -12.15 0.33 -23.40
C ASP A 10 -12.29 0.50 -21.88
N LEU A 11 -13.53 0.51 -21.41
CA LEU A 11 -13.86 0.64 -19.99
C LEU A 11 -13.69 -0.69 -19.21
N LYS A 12 -13.42 -1.83 -19.86
CA LYS A 12 -13.35 -3.15 -19.20
C LYS A 12 -12.16 -3.29 -18.26
N SER A 13 -11.08 -2.56 -18.52
CA SER A 13 -9.85 -2.58 -17.71
C SER A 13 -9.87 -1.60 -16.53
N LEU A 14 -10.87 -0.71 -16.46
CA LEU A 14 -10.94 0.33 -15.44
C LEU A 14 -11.41 -0.22 -14.10
N LYS A 15 -10.65 0.08 -13.04
CA LYS A 15 -11.07 -0.22 -11.67
C LYS A 15 -12.15 0.77 -11.24
N VAL A 16 -13.35 0.28 -10.95
CA VAL A 16 -14.47 1.11 -10.49
C VAL A 16 -14.17 1.72 -9.12
N ARG A 17 -14.18 3.06 -9.04
CA ARG A 17 -14.06 3.82 -7.79
C ARG A 17 -15.42 4.30 -7.33
N LYS A 18 -15.82 4.00 -6.09
CA LYS A 18 -17.00 4.62 -5.48
C LYS A 18 -16.65 6.05 -5.07
N MET A 19 -17.27 7.04 -5.72
CA MET A 19 -17.12 8.47 -5.41
C MET A 19 -18.18 8.91 -4.38
N GLY A 20 -17.83 9.80 -3.45
CA GLY A 20 -18.77 10.35 -2.45
C GLY A 20 -18.10 10.93 -1.20
N SER A 21 -18.79 11.84 -0.51
CA SER A 21 -18.29 12.65 0.63
C SER A 21 -17.77 11.83 1.83
N GLN A 22 -18.19 10.57 1.95
CA GLN A 22 -17.82 9.65 3.04
C GLN A 22 -16.60 8.75 2.71
N ARG A 23 -15.96 8.91 1.55
CA ARG A 23 -14.87 8.03 1.08
C ARG A 23 -13.55 8.82 0.96
N LYS A 24 -12.98 9.18 2.11
CA LYS A 24 -11.75 10.01 2.20
C LYS A 24 -10.46 9.24 1.86
N SER A 25 -10.47 7.92 1.85
CA SER A 25 -9.31 7.11 1.44
C SER A 25 -9.77 5.72 0.97
N PHE A 26 -8.92 5.03 0.20
CA PHE A 26 -8.92 3.56 0.25
C PHE A 26 -8.70 3.18 1.73
N ASN A 27 -9.26 2.08 2.23
CA ASN A 27 -9.12 1.65 3.64
C ASN A 27 -7.67 1.38 4.08
N ASP A 28 -6.69 1.70 3.25
CA ASP A 28 -5.27 1.54 3.49
C ASP A 28 -4.70 2.83 4.08
N THR A 29 -4.16 2.73 5.30
CA THR A 29 -3.34 3.78 5.88
C THR A 29 -2.08 3.93 5.02
N ILE A 30 -1.93 5.08 4.37
CA ILE A 30 -0.73 5.39 3.59
C ILE A 30 0.40 5.72 4.56
N ILE A 31 1.43 4.89 4.58
CA ILE A 31 2.66 5.12 5.34
C ILE A 31 3.70 5.66 4.37
N LYS A 32 4.12 6.91 4.55
CA LYS A 32 5.19 7.53 3.77
C LYS A 32 6.53 7.15 4.40
N LEU A 33 7.43 6.61 3.59
CA LEU A 33 8.83 6.40 3.94
C LEU A 33 9.65 7.62 3.53
N ASP A 34 10.72 7.90 4.26
CA ASP A 34 11.72 8.89 3.84
C ASP A 34 12.56 8.34 2.67
N SER A 35 13.20 9.24 1.92
CA SER A 35 13.87 8.90 0.66
C SER A 35 15.03 7.92 0.83
N ASP A 36 15.80 8.07 1.90
CA ASP A 36 16.90 7.18 2.28
C ASP A 36 16.39 5.75 2.58
N VAL A 37 15.27 5.64 3.29
CA VAL A 37 14.66 4.34 3.61
C VAL A 37 14.08 3.70 2.34
N ALA A 38 13.43 4.48 1.48
CA ALA A 38 12.86 3.99 0.24
C ALA A 38 13.92 3.51 -0.77
N GLU A 39 15.13 4.10 -0.76
CA GLU A 39 16.26 3.64 -1.58
C GLU A 39 16.78 2.27 -1.13
N LEU A 40 16.77 2.00 0.18
CA LEU A 40 17.25 0.75 0.75
C LEU A 40 16.19 -0.37 0.74
N PHE A 41 14.91 -0.02 0.83
CA PHE A 41 13.80 -0.96 0.90
C PHE A 41 12.88 -0.84 -0.31
N PRO A 42 12.97 -1.76 -1.29
CA PRO A 42 12.26 -1.65 -2.56
C PRO A 42 10.74 -1.90 -2.45
N ASN A 43 10.26 -2.49 -1.35
CA ASN A 43 8.84 -2.78 -1.15
C ASN A 43 8.44 -2.74 0.33
N SER A 44 7.13 -2.68 0.58
CA SER A 44 6.57 -2.67 1.95
C SER A 44 6.81 -3.97 2.71
N GLU A 45 6.96 -5.11 2.03
CA GLU A 45 7.22 -6.41 2.64
C GLU A 45 8.59 -6.42 3.34
N SER A 46 9.63 -5.94 2.66
CA SER A 46 11.01 -5.84 3.16
C SER A 46 11.11 -4.94 4.40
N VAL A 47 10.41 -3.81 4.42
CA VAL A 47 10.32 -2.93 5.59
C VAL A 47 9.65 -3.65 6.76
N ASN A 48 8.54 -4.33 6.49
CA ASN A 48 7.78 -5.02 7.53
C ASN A 48 8.57 -6.18 8.15
N GLU A 49 9.33 -6.93 7.35
CA GLU A 49 10.19 -7.99 7.85
C GLU A 49 11.31 -7.45 8.74
N ALA A 50 11.99 -6.39 8.32
CA ALA A 50 13.04 -5.75 9.10
C ALA A 50 12.50 -5.26 10.47
N LEU A 51 11.34 -4.59 10.48
CA LEU A 51 10.71 -4.12 11.71
C LEU A 51 10.26 -5.28 12.62
N ARG A 52 9.71 -6.37 12.06
CA ARG A 52 9.35 -7.57 12.83
C ARG A 52 10.57 -8.23 13.45
N PHE A 53 11.68 -8.31 12.72
CA PHE A 53 12.94 -8.84 13.21
C PHE A 53 13.46 -8.02 14.41
N LEU A 54 13.43 -6.69 14.31
CA LEU A 54 13.81 -5.81 15.41
C LEU A 54 12.90 -5.99 16.64
N ILE A 55 11.59 -6.13 16.44
CA ILE A 55 10.63 -6.42 17.51
C ILE A 55 10.97 -7.76 18.19
N ARG A 56 11.37 -8.77 17.43
CA ARG A 56 11.76 -10.07 17.99
C ARG A 56 13.01 -9.95 18.86
N ILE A 57 14.08 -9.33 18.35
CA ILE A 57 15.33 -9.13 19.10
C ILE A 57 15.07 -8.35 20.40
N THR A 58 14.29 -7.29 20.33
CA THR A 58 13.99 -6.46 21.51
C THR A 58 13.18 -7.23 22.55
N ARG A 59 12.25 -8.09 22.14
CA ARG A 59 11.50 -8.97 23.06
C ARG A 59 12.39 -10.04 23.72
N GLU A 60 13.26 -10.68 22.95
CA GLU A 60 14.21 -11.67 23.47
C GLU A 60 15.18 -11.05 24.48
N ASN A 61 15.67 -9.84 24.21
CA ASN A 61 16.51 -9.10 25.16
C ASN A 61 15.74 -8.69 26.42
N LYS A 62 14.46 -8.29 26.29
CA LYS A 62 13.64 -7.87 27.44
C LYS A 62 13.29 -9.03 28.40
N ALA A 63 13.34 -10.28 27.93
CA ALA A 63 13.17 -11.46 28.77
C ALA A 63 14.44 -11.84 29.55
N THR A 64 15.57 -11.20 29.25
CA THR A 64 16.88 -11.48 29.85
C THR A 64 17.23 -10.46 30.97
N PHE A 65 16.40 -9.43 31.18
CA PHE A 65 16.51 -8.46 32.26
C PHE A 65 15.38 -8.61 33.28
#